data_AF-A0A960GGB7-F1
#
_entry.id   AF-A0A960GGB7-F1
#
_cell.length_a   1.000
_cell.length_b   1.000
_cell.length_c   1.000
_cell.angle_alpha   90.00
_cell.angle_beta   90.00
_cell.angle_gamma   90.00
#
_symmetry.space_group_name_H-M   'P 1'
#
loop_
_entity.id
_entity.type
_entity.pdbx_description
1 polymer ?
#
loop_
_entity_poly.entity_id
_entity_poly.type
_entity_poly.pdbx_seq_one_letter_code
_entity_poly.pdbx_strand_id
1 'polypeptide(L)'
;MQDHLTPKPEHRFTFGLWTVGNPGRDPFGEAVRAPLDPVETVQRLAELGAYGVNFHDNDLVPAGSSPAERDSILARFRAALDDTGMLVPMVTSNLFHRPVFKEGALTANDPQVRRLAVRKAL
;
A
#
# COMPACT_ATOMS: atom_id res chain seq x y z
N MET A 1 -35.67 7.78 -3.97
CA MET A 1 -35.25 6.59 -4.75
C MET A 1 -34.02 6.05 -4.06
N GLN A 2 -34.01 4.78 -3.66
CA GLN A 2 -32.77 4.15 -3.19
C GLN A 2 -31.83 4.11 -4.40
N ASP A 3 -30.66 4.72 -4.28
CA ASP A 3 -29.68 4.75 -5.35
C ASP A 3 -29.05 3.35 -5.46
N HIS A 4 -29.55 2.56 -6.42
CA HIS A 4 -29.17 1.17 -6.64
C HIS A 4 -27.67 0.98 -6.97
N LEU A 5 -26.93 2.06 -7.19
CA LEU A 5 -25.52 2.04 -7.51
C LEU A 5 -24.61 2.50 -6.35
N THR A 6 -25.16 2.76 -5.16
CA THR A 6 -24.33 3.09 -3.99
C THR A 6 -23.48 1.87 -3.60
N PRO A 7 -22.13 2.00 -3.55
CA PRO A 7 -21.26 0.89 -3.17
C PRO A 7 -21.46 0.49 -1.71
N LYS A 8 -21.27 -0.80 -1.44
CA LYS A 8 -21.34 -1.40 -0.11
C LYS A 8 -20.20 -2.40 0.05
N PRO A 9 -19.74 -2.67 1.29
CA PRO A 9 -18.69 -3.66 1.52
C PRO A 9 -19.00 -5.05 0.95
N GLU A 10 -20.28 -5.46 0.89
CA GLU A 10 -20.70 -6.74 0.28
C GLU A 10 -20.37 -6.86 -1.22
N HIS A 11 -20.15 -5.74 -1.92
CA HIS A 11 -19.72 -5.70 -3.32
C HIS A 11 -18.20 -5.93 -3.49
N ARG A 12 -17.44 -5.95 -2.39
CA ARG A 12 -16.00 -6.30 -2.36
C ARG A 12 -15.08 -5.40 -3.20
N PHE A 13 -15.41 -4.12 -3.30
CA PHE A 13 -14.49 -3.15 -3.91
C PHE A 13 -13.28 -2.89 -3.01
N THR A 14 -12.07 -3.03 -3.55
CA THR A 14 -10.82 -2.78 -2.81
C THR A 14 -9.88 -1.88 -3.58
N PHE A 15 -9.06 -1.11 -2.87
CA PHE A 15 -8.11 -0.18 -3.48
C PHE A 15 -6.70 -0.39 -2.91
N GLY A 16 -5.68 -0.31 -3.76
CA GLY A 16 -4.30 -0.27 -3.28
C GLY A 16 -3.99 1.08 -2.63
N LEU A 17 -3.24 1.13 -1.53
CA LEU A 17 -2.80 2.41 -0.93
C LEU A 17 -2.08 3.30 -1.96
N TRP A 18 -1.32 2.68 -2.86
CA TRP A 18 -0.59 3.34 -3.94
C TRP A 18 -1.48 3.99 -5.02
N THR A 19 -2.80 3.75 -5.03
CA THR A 19 -3.71 4.33 -6.04
C THR A 19 -4.11 5.74 -5.63
N VAL A 20 -4.96 5.86 -4.61
CA VAL A 20 -5.42 7.16 -4.07
C VAL A 20 -4.27 7.93 -3.40
N GLY A 21 -3.26 7.23 -2.89
CA GLY A 21 -2.06 7.82 -2.32
C GLY A 21 -1.00 8.27 -3.34
N ASN A 22 -1.23 8.13 -4.65
CA ASN A 22 -0.25 8.55 -5.65
C ASN A 22 -0.12 10.09 -5.65
N PRO A 23 1.07 10.66 -5.38
CA PRO A 23 1.28 12.11 -5.34
C PRO A 23 1.27 12.77 -6.74
N GLY A 24 1.24 11.97 -7.81
CA GLY A 24 1.15 12.44 -9.21
C GLY A 24 2.48 12.78 -9.86
N ARG A 25 3.61 12.38 -9.26
CA ARG A 25 4.93 12.46 -9.91
C ARG A 25 4.96 11.55 -11.13
N ASP A 26 5.56 12.02 -12.21
CA ASP A 26 5.78 11.25 -13.43
C ASP A 26 7.23 11.48 -13.95
N PRO A 27 7.62 10.92 -15.12
CA PRO A 27 8.97 11.12 -15.65
C PRO A 27 9.34 12.57 -16.02
N PHE A 28 8.38 13.47 -16.15
CA PHE A 28 8.54 14.83 -16.67
C PHE A 28 8.13 15.93 -15.67
N GLY A 29 7.54 15.58 -14.53
CA GLY A 29 7.08 16.52 -13.52
C GLY A 29 7.19 16.00 -12.09
N GLU A 30 7.36 16.94 -11.16
CA GLU A 30 7.37 16.67 -9.73
C GLU A 30 5.96 16.36 -9.19
N ALA A 31 5.91 15.88 -7.94
CA ALA A 31 4.64 15.63 -7.25
C ALA A 31 3.75 16.88 -7.21
N VAL A 32 2.44 16.68 -7.44
CA VAL A 32 1.42 17.74 -7.44
C VAL A 32 0.44 17.61 -6.26
N ARG A 33 0.55 16.53 -5.47
CA ARG A 33 -0.19 16.28 -4.23
C ARG A 33 0.78 15.89 -3.12
N ALA A 34 0.42 16.22 -1.88
CA ALA A 34 1.14 15.74 -0.71
C ALA A 34 0.96 14.21 -0.55
N PRO A 35 1.92 13.50 0.05
CA PRO A 35 1.73 12.10 0.45
C PRO A 35 0.52 11.96 1.37
N LEU A 36 -0.29 10.92 1.14
CA LEU A 36 -1.48 10.63 1.93
C LEU A 36 -1.15 9.62 3.03
N ASP A 37 -1.60 9.86 4.26
CA ASP A 37 -1.43 8.92 5.38
C ASP A 37 -2.26 7.65 5.11
N PRO A 38 -1.69 6.43 5.27
CA PRO A 38 -2.43 5.18 5.18
C PRO A 38 -3.66 5.11 6.08
N VAL A 39 -3.62 5.71 7.27
CA VAL A 39 -4.76 5.76 8.20
C VAL A 39 -5.90 6.60 7.61
N GLU A 40 -5.59 7.77 7.08
CA GLU A 40 -6.57 8.63 6.41
C GLU A 40 -7.17 7.91 5.19
N THR A 41 -6.34 7.21 4.43
CA THR A 41 -6.79 6.42 3.26
C THR A 41 -7.83 5.38 3.65
N VAL A 42 -7.60 4.62 4.73
CA VAL A 42 -8.53 3.61 5.23
C VAL A 42 -9.86 4.25 5.63
N GLN A 43 -9.82 5.34 6.39
CA GLN A 43 -11.01 6.05 6.86
C GLN A 43 -11.84 6.59 5.68
N ARG A 44 -11.21 7.28 4.73
CA ARG A 44 -11.89 7.84 3.55
C ARG A 44 -12.48 6.78 2.64
N LEU A 45 -11.77 5.67 2.41
CA LEU A 45 -12.31 4.59 1.58
C LEU A 45 -13.47 3.86 2.25
N ALA A 46 -13.44 3.73 3.58
CA ALA A 46 -14.56 3.17 4.35
C ALA A 46 -15.81 4.06 4.25
N GLU A 47 -15.65 5.40 4.39
CA GLU A 47 -16.73 6.38 4.19
C GLU A 47 -17.38 6.25 2.79
N LEU A 48 -16.61 5.85 1.79
CA LEU A 48 -17.05 5.64 0.41
C LEU A 48 -17.61 4.23 0.13
N GLY A 49 -17.73 3.36 1.14
CA GLY A 49 -18.33 2.03 1.02
C GLY A 49 -17.39 0.94 0.48
N ALA A 50 -16.07 1.17 0.52
CA ALA A 50 -15.09 0.14 0.16
C ALA A 50 -15.13 -1.05 1.15
N TYR A 51 -14.68 -2.21 0.67
CA TYR A 51 -14.55 -3.44 1.46
C TYR A 51 -13.17 -3.57 2.10
N GLY A 52 -12.14 -3.06 1.44
CA GLY A 52 -10.78 -3.23 1.93
C GLY A 52 -9.73 -2.45 1.16
N VAL A 53 -8.51 -2.50 1.68
CA VAL A 53 -7.31 -1.93 1.07
C VAL A 53 -6.27 -3.00 0.82
N ASN A 54 -5.39 -2.75 -0.15
CA ASN A 54 -4.22 -3.58 -0.43
C ASN A 54 -2.97 -2.69 -0.33
N PHE A 55 -1.79 -3.26 -0.09
CA PHE A 55 -0.56 -2.46 -0.05
C PHE A 55 0.66 -3.26 -0.49
N HIS A 56 1.66 -2.54 -1.02
CA HIS A 56 3.03 -3.00 -0.95
C HIS A 56 3.56 -2.74 0.46
N ASP A 57 4.52 -3.55 0.89
CA ASP A 57 5.27 -3.32 2.13
C ASP A 57 5.77 -1.87 2.28
N ASN A 58 6.33 -1.29 1.21
CA ASN A 58 6.85 0.08 1.21
C ASN A 58 5.79 1.19 1.13
N ASP A 59 4.54 0.87 0.80
CA ASP A 59 3.44 1.87 0.84
C ASP A 59 3.03 2.13 2.29
N LEU A 60 3.11 1.10 3.14
CA LEU A 60 2.73 1.18 4.54
C LEU A 60 3.93 1.53 5.44
N VAL A 61 5.05 0.81 5.29
CA VAL A 61 6.24 0.99 6.11
C VAL A 61 7.38 1.55 5.24
N PRO A 62 7.81 2.81 5.46
CA PRO A 62 8.90 3.40 4.69
C PRO A 62 10.18 2.55 4.73
N ALA A 63 10.92 2.55 3.62
CA ALA A 63 12.20 1.86 3.57
C ALA A 63 13.18 2.46 4.59
N GLY A 64 13.79 1.62 5.43
CA GLY A 64 14.77 2.06 6.43
C GLY A 64 14.19 2.43 7.80
N SER A 65 12.87 2.32 7.99
CA SER A 65 12.27 2.42 9.32
C SER A 65 12.90 1.42 10.29
N SER A 66 13.19 1.90 11.50
CA SER A 66 13.59 1.03 12.61
C SER A 66 12.46 0.06 13.00
N PRO A 67 12.77 -1.02 13.74
CA PRO A 67 11.74 -1.93 14.24
C PRO A 67 10.64 -1.22 15.03
N ALA A 68 11.01 -0.26 15.90
CA ALA A 68 10.05 0.48 16.72
C ALA A 68 9.13 1.38 15.88
N GLU A 69 9.66 2.06 14.86
CA GLU A 69 8.85 2.87 13.94
C GLU A 69 7.90 2.00 13.12
N ARG A 70 8.40 0.86 12.61
CA ARG A 70 7.56 -0.12 11.91
C ARG A 70 6.40 -0.57 12.78
N ASP A 71 6.67 -0.95 14.03
CA ASP A 71 5.64 -1.48 14.92
C ASP A 71 4.60 -0.40 15.27
N SER A 72 5.03 0.85 15.46
CA SER A 72 4.12 2.00 15.66
C SER A 72 3.21 2.26 14.45
N ILE A 73 3.77 2.21 13.23
CA ILE A 73 3.02 2.37 11.99
C ILE A 73 1.98 1.25 11.84
N LEU A 74 2.39 0.00 12.07
CA LEU A 74 1.50 -1.17 11.97
C LEU A 74 0.38 -1.10 13.02
N ALA A 75 0.67 -0.66 14.24
CA ALA A 75 -0.35 -0.50 15.28
C ALA A 75 -1.40 0.54 14.89
N ARG A 76 -0.98 1.70 14.38
CA ARG A 76 -1.89 2.75 13.90
C ARG A 76 -2.75 2.27 12.74
N PHE A 77 -2.13 1.62 11.75
CA PHE A 77 -2.84 1.11 10.59
C PHE A 77 -3.86 0.03 10.98
N ARG A 78 -3.46 -0.86 11.90
CA ARG A 78 -4.36 -1.89 12.42
C ARG A 78 -5.56 -1.30 13.15
N ALA A 79 -5.35 -0.30 14.01
CA ALA A 79 -6.43 0.41 14.68
C ALA A 79 -7.43 1.00 13.68
N ALA A 80 -6.95 1.64 12.61
CA ALA A 80 -7.81 2.20 11.57
C ALA A 80 -8.65 1.13 10.84
N LEU A 81 -8.08 -0.06 10.58
CA LEU A 81 -8.83 -1.18 10.01
C LEU A 81 -9.91 -1.68 10.98
N ASP A 82 -9.58 -1.84 12.25
CA ASP A 82 -10.52 -2.32 13.28
C ASP A 82 -11.65 -1.30 13.50
N ASP A 83 -11.35 0.00 13.52
CA ASP A 83 -12.33 1.09 13.70
C ASP A 83 -13.31 1.22 12.53
N THR A 84 -12.88 0.87 11.31
CA THR A 84 -13.68 1.03 10.09
C THR A 84 -14.31 -0.27 9.58
N GLY A 85 -13.86 -1.43 10.08
CA GLY A 85 -14.24 -2.74 9.54
C GLY A 85 -13.63 -3.05 8.17
N MET A 86 -12.69 -2.23 7.69
CA MET A 86 -11.99 -2.46 6.43
C MET A 86 -11.07 -3.67 6.52
N LEU A 87 -11.04 -4.46 5.46
CA LEU A 87 -10.18 -5.65 5.38
C LEU A 87 -8.92 -5.41 4.55
N VAL A 88 -7.99 -6.35 4.64
CA VAL A 88 -6.79 -6.40 3.80
C VAL A 88 -6.78 -7.73 3.02
N PRO A 89 -7.45 -7.81 1.85
CA PRO A 89 -7.60 -9.07 1.14
C PRO A 89 -6.34 -9.50 0.38
N MET A 90 -5.43 -8.57 0.09
CA MET A 90 -4.18 -8.83 -0.62
C MET A 90 -3.06 -7.90 -0.15
N VAL A 91 -1.85 -8.45 -0.08
CA VAL A 91 -0.61 -7.71 0.11
C VAL A 91 0.40 -8.14 -0.96
N THR A 92 1.35 -7.26 -1.27
CA THR A 92 2.40 -7.52 -2.25
C THR A 92 3.73 -6.89 -1.81
N SER A 93 4.81 -7.15 -2.53
CA SER A 93 6.15 -6.66 -2.21
C SER A 93 6.64 -5.70 -3.29
N ASN A 94 7.11 -4.52 -2.90
CA ASN A 94 7.72 -3.59 -3.84
C ASN A 94 9.13 -4.06 -4.19
N LEU A 95 9.27 -4.70 -5.34
CA LEU A 95 10.53 -5.21 -5.89
C LEU A 95 10.99 -4.45 -7.13
N PHE A 96 10.67 -3.15 -7.22
CA PHE A 96 10.89 -2.37 -8.44
C PHE A 96 11.39 -0.93 -8.20
N HIS A 97 11.02 -0.27 -7.08
CA HIS A 97 11.40 1.13 -6.88
C HIS A 97 12.87 1.35 -6.54
N ARG A 98 13.46 0.49 -5.70
CA ARG A 98 14.86 0.68 -5.27
C ARG A 98 15.81 0.38 -6.44
N PRO A 99 16.87 1.19 -6.68
CA PRO A 99 17.81 0.97 -7.77
C PRO A 99 18.50 -0.40 -7.79
N VAL A 100 18.55 -1.10 -6.67
CA VAL A 100 19.03 -2.49 -6.58
C VAL A 100 18.23 -3.46 -7.45
N PHE A 101 16.96 -3.14 -7.76
CA PHE A 101 16.08 -3.95 -8.61
C PHE A 101 15.99 -3.46 -10.07
N LYS A 102 16.94 -2.61 -10.52
CA LYS A 102 16.94 -2.01 -11.87
C LYS A 102 16.92 -3.03 -13.03
N GLU A 103 17.40 -4.24 -12.81
CA GLU A 103 17.44 -5.34 -13.78
C GLU A 103 16.44 -6.46 -13.45
N GLY A 104 15.43 -6.14 -12.62
CA GLY A 104 14.52 -7.11 -12.03
C GLY A 104 14.97 -7.57 -10.65
N ALA A 105 14.23 -8.52 -10.09
CA ALA A 105 14.39 -8.98 -8.71
C ALA A 105 14.66 -10.48 -8.65
N LEU A 106 13.63 -11.32 -8.80
CA LEU A 106 13.77 -12.78 -8.74
C LEU A 106 14.56 -13.35 -9.93
N THR A 107 14.69 -12.60 -11.01
CA THR A 107 15.42 -12.97 -12.23
C THR A 107 16.64 -12.08 -12.49
N ALA A 108 17.05 -11.26 -11.52
CA ALA A 108 18.24 -10.42 -11.65
C ALA A 108 19.48 -11.28 -11.95
N ASN A 109 20.41 -10.78 -12.77
CA ASN A 109 21.65 -11.49 -13.07
C ASN A 109 22.49 -11.71 -11.80
N ASP A 110 22.56 -10.70 -10.92
CA ASP A 110 23.25 -10.79 -9.64
C ASP A 110 22.50 -11.74 -8.66
N PRO A 111 23.11 -12.86 -8.24
CA PRO A 111 22.52 -13.78 -7.28
C PRO A 111 22.23 -13.17 -5.91
N GLN A 112 22.97 -12.14 -5.49
CA GLN A 112 22.72 -11.44 -4.23
C GLN A 112 21.40 -10.66 -4.28
N VAL A 113 21.08 -10.06 -5.43
CA VAL A 113 19.80 -9.37 -5.66
C VAL A 113 18.63 -10.36 -5.62
N ARG A 114 18.78 -11.54 -6.23
CA ARG A 114 17.75 -12.60 -6.15
C ARG A 114 17.49 -13.05 -4.71
N ARG A 115 18.56 -13.26 -3.93
CA ARG A 115 18.45 -13.63 -2.49
C ARG A 115 17.81 -12.53 -1.66
N LEU A 116 18.13 -11.26 -1.96
CA LEU A 116 17.49 -10.11 -1.33
C LEU A 116 15.99 -10.07 -1.64
N ALA A 117 15.61 -10.28 -2.90
CA ALA A 117 14.21 -10.28 -3.33
C ALA A 117 13.38 -11.35 -2.61
N VAL A 118 13.91 -12.57 -2.49
CA VAL A 118 13.27 -13.65 -1.72
C VAL A 118 13.07 -13.23 -0.26
N ARG A 119 14.12 -12.74 0.42
CA ARG A 119 14.00 -12.31 1.83
C ARG A 119 13.06 -11.13 2.06
N LYS A 120 12.83 -10.32 1.04
CA LYS A 120 11.88 -9.19 1.12
C LYS A 120 10.43 -9.63 0.90
N ALA A 121 10.21 -10.70 0.13
CA ALA A 121 8.88 -11.14 -0.27
C ALA A 121 8.33 -12.34 0.51
N LEU A 122 9.21 -13.16 1.09
CA LEU A 122 8.90 -14.41 1.81
C LEU A 122 9.51 -14.38 3.22
#